data_AF-A0A101W0W9-F1
#
_entry.id   AF-A0A101W0W9-F1
#
_cell.length_a   1.000
_cell.length_b   1.000
_cell.length_c   1.000
_cell.angle_alpha   90.00
_cell.angle_beta   90.00
_cell.angle_gamma   90.00
#
_symmetry.space_group_name_H-M   'P 1'
#
loop_
_entity.id
_entity.type
_entity.pdbx_description
1 polymer ?
#
loop_
_entity_poly.entity_id
_entity_poly.type
_entity_poly.pdbx_seq_one_letter_code
_entity_poly.pdbx_strand_id
1 'polypeptide(L)'
;MNKGDYNSIEHVKSRFKSPESILRKVYRKEHDLSLPSIIENVKDIAGLCISCSFISDIYELSDILQNQKDKKVVEVKDYPRVEQTFFAARAVPT
;
A
#
# COMPACT_ATOMS: atom_id res chain seq x y z
N MET A 1 -26.68 16.92 5.15
CA MET A 1 -25.38 17.54 4.81
C MET A 1 -24.88 16.86 3.55
N ASN A 2 -24.79 17.60 2.44
CA ASN A 2 -24.56 17.05 1.10
C ASN A 2 -23.10 16.54 0.97
N LYS A 3 -22.93 15.21 0.91
CA LYS A 3 -21.66 14.53 0.61
C LYS A 3 -21.44 14.48 -0.92
N GLY A 4 -21.57 15.63 -1.58
CA GLY A 4 -21.64 15.75 -3.05
C GLY A 4 -20.34 16.21 -3.73
N ASP A 5 -19.49 16.97 -3.03
CA ASP A 5 -18.32 17.63 -3.64
C ASP A 5 -17.03 17.51 -2.81
N TYR A 6 -16.99 16.60 -1.82
CA TYR A 6 -15.77 16.37 -1.04
C TYR A 6 -15.02 15.14 -1.59
N ASN A 7 -13.97 15.38 -2.37
CA ASN A 7 -13.02 14.34 -2.73
C ASN A 7 -12.12 14.07 -1.52
N SER A 8 -12.46 13.04 -0.73
CA SER A 8 -11.65 12.51 0.38
C SER A 8 -10.22 12.09 -0.04
N ILE A 9 -9.98 11.99 -1.34
CA ILE A 9 -8.70 11.70 -1.95
C ILE A 9 -8.15 12.99 -2.57
N GLU A 10 -7.13 13.59 -1.96
CA GLU A 10 -6.44 14.72 -2.58
C GLU A 10 -5.52 14.24 -3.71
N HIS A 11 -4.75 13.19 -3.42
CA HIS A 11 -3.72 12.73 -4.35
C HIS A 11 -3.40 11.25 -4.16
N VAL A 12 -3.40 10.50 -5.26
CA VAL A 12 -2.99 9.10 -5.30
C VAL A 12 -1.69 8.98 -6.06
N LYS A 13 -0.65 8.50 -5.40
CA LYS A 13 0.62 8.12 -6.05
C LYS A 13 0.74 6.60 -6.02
N SER A 14 0.69 5.99 -7.19
CA SER A 14 1.17 4.62 -7.35
C SER A 14 2.67 4.67 -7.67
N ARG A 15 3.44 3.82 -7.00
CA ARG A 15 4.87 3.67 -7.25
C ARG A 15 5.19 2.20 -7.45
N PHE A 16 5.85 1.91 -8.56
CA PHE A 16 6.56 0.65 -8.73
C PHE A 16 7.99 0.78 -8.22
N LYS A 17 8.43 -0.20 -7.45
CA LYS A 17 9.83 -0.29 -7.02
C LYS A 17 10.70 -0.57 -8.26
N SER A 18 11.80 0.17 -8.41
CA SER A 18 12.72 -0.11 -9.52
C SER A 18 13.32 -1.51 -9.38
N PRO A 19 13.62 -2.21 -10.49
CA PRO A 19 14.24 -3.54 -10.44
C PRO A 19 15.52 -3.56 -9.58
N GLU A 20 16.34 -2.51 -9.67
CA GLU A 20 17.54 -2.35 -8.85
C GLU A 20 17.23 -2.28 -7.34
N SER A 21 16.14 -1.61 -6.97
CA SER A 21 15.68 -1.53 -5.58
C SER A 21 15.05 -2.84 -5.09
N ILE A 22 14.48 -3.64 -5.98
CA ILE A 22 14.00 -5.00 -5.70
C ILE A 22 15.21 -5.90 -5.40
N LEU A 23 16.20 -5.92 -6.30
CA LEU A 23 17.42 -6.71 -6.14
C LEU A 23 18.18 -6.36 -4.87
N ARG A 24 18.35 -5.07 -4.55
CA ARG A 24 18.95 -4.63 -3.27
C ARG A 24 18.19 -5.16 -2.06
N LYS A 25 16.86 -5.24 -2.13
CA LYS A 25 16.03 -5.69 -1.02
C LYS A 25 16.10 -7.21 -0.84
N VAL A 26 16.18 -7.95 -1.93
CA VAL A 26 16.42 -9.41 -1.96
C VAL A 26 17.79 -9.71 -1.36
N TYR A 27 18.82 -9.00 -1.82
CA TYR A 27 20.19 -9.15 -1.32
C TYR A 27 20.30 -8.82 0.18
N ARG A 28 19.72 -7.71 0.63
CA ARG A 28 19.76 -7.30 2.05
C ARG A 28 19.03 -8.28 2.98
N LYS A 29 18.07 -9.04 2.46
CA LYS A 29 17.32 -10.04 3.21
C LYS A 29 17.83 -11.47 2.99
N GLU A 30 18.94 -11.62 2.25
CA GLU A 30 19.55 -12.92 1.94
C GLU A 30 18.56 -13.90 1.29
N HIS A 31 17.65 -13.37 0.47
CA HIS A 31 16.73 -14.20 -0.31
C HIS A 31 17.38 -14.63 -1.62
N ASP A 32 16.92 -15.76 -2.15
CA ASP A 32 17.38 -16.28 -3.43
C ASP A 32 17.03 -15.32 -4.57
N LEU A 33 17.96 -15.16 -5.53
CA LEU A 33 17.78 -14.31 -6.72
C LEU A 33 16.89 -14.96 -7.80
N SER A 34 16.17 -16.02 -7.47
CA SER A 34 15.23 -16.67 -8.37
C SER A 34 13.92 -15.87 -8.47
N LEU A 35 13.31 -15.80 -9.66
CA LEU A 35 12.02 -15.12 -9.85
C LEU A 35 10.93 -15.59 -8.88
N PRO A 36 10.76 -16.89 -8.60
CA PRO A 36 9.78 -17.36 -7.61
C PRO A 36 10.05 -16.82 -6.21
N SER A 37 11.30 -16.88 -5.75
CA SER A 37 11.72 -16.34 -4.44
C SER A 37 11.46 -14.85 -4.34
N ILE A 38 11.73 -14.08 -5.40
CA ILE A 38 11.51 -12.64 -5.42
C ILE A 38 10.02 -12.31 -5.32
N ILE A 39 9.17 -13.00 -6.08
CA ILE A 39 7.71 -12.81 -6.05
C ILE A 39 7.14 -13.14 -4.67
N GLU A 40 7.64 -14.20 -4.03
CA GLU A 40 7.16 -14.65 -2.73
C GLU A 40 7.63 -13.74 -1.58
N ASN A 41 8.88 -13.25 -1.65
CA ASN A 41 9.53 -12.53 -0.55
C ASN A 41 9.47 -11.00 -0.67
N VAL A 42 9.41 -10.44 -1.89
CA VAL A 42 9.37 -8.99 -2.12
C VAL A 42 7.92 -8.51 -2.21
N LYS A 43 7.41 -8.08 -1.06
CA LYS A 43 5.99 -7.73 -0.88
C LYS A 43 5.62 -6.28 -1.24
N ASP A 44 6.61 -5.43 -1.51
CA ASP A 44 6.46 -3.98 -1.78
C ASP A 44 6.87 -3.61 -3.21
N ILE A 45 6.58 -4.48 -4.18
CA ILE A 45 6.86 -4.22 -5.60
C ILE A 45 5.97 -3.09 -6.11
N ALA A 46 4.67 -3.14 -5.78
CA ALA A 46 3.71 -2.09 -6.03
C ALA A 46 3.31 -1.44 -4.69
N GLY A 47 3.56 -0.15 -4.56
CA GLY A 47 3.12 0.64 -3.41
C GLY A 47 2.09 1.67 -3.84
N LEU A 48 1.00 1.77 -3.10
CA LEU A 48 0.01 2.84 -3.24
C LEU A 48 0.18 3.80 -2.07
N CYS A 49 0.37 5.08 -2.36
CA CYS A 49 0.42 6.15 -1.37
C CYS A 49 -0.77 7.07 -1.63
N ILE A 50 -1.64 7.22 -0.63
CA ILE A 50 -2.81 8.09 -0.70
C ILE A 50 -2.61 9.21 0.32
N SER A 51 -2.79 10.46 -0.12
CA SER A 51 -2.80 11.64 0.75
C SER A 51 -4.25 12.11 0.93
N CYS A 52 -4.62 12.38 2.17
CA CYS A 52 -5.95 12.84 2.58
C CYS A 52 -5.80 14.06 3.48
N SER A 53 -6.76 14.99 3.41
CA SER A 53 -6.76 16.20 4.25
C SER A 53 -7.15 15.89 5.70
N PHE A 54 -7.91 14.81 5.94
CA PHE A 54 -8.38 14.44 7.26
C PHE A 54 -8.08 12.98 7.62
N ILE A 55 -7.86 12.74 8.91
CA ILE A 55 -7.63 11.40 9.47
C ILE A 55 -8.87 10.51 9.26
N SER A 56 -10.08 11.06 9.35
CA SER A 56 -11.33 10.31 9.13
C SER A 56 -11.42 9.69 7.73
N ASP A 57 -10.93 10.39 6.71
CA ASP A 57 -10.93 9.89 5.33
C ASP A 57 -10.00 8.69 5.16
N ILE A 58 -8.91 8.63 5.93
CA ILE A 58 -7.95 7.53 5.87
C ILE A 58 -8.61 6.23 6.33
N TYR A 59 -9.40 6.28 7.40
CA TYR A 59 -10.14 5.12 7.89
C TYR A 59 -11.27 4.71 6.93
N GLU A 60 -12.02 5.67 6.37
CA GLU A 60 -13.05 5.37 5.36
C GLU A 60 -12.44 4.70 4.11
N LEU A 61 -11.31 5.21 3.61
CA LEU A 61 -10.60 4.61 2.47
C LEU A 61 -9.97 3.26 2.81
N SER A 62 -9.44 3.12 4.02
CA SER A 62 -8.92 1.85 4.52
C SER A 62 -10.00 0.78 4.49
N ASP A 63 -11.19 1.07 5.00
CA ASP A 63 -12.31 0.14 4.99
C ASP A 63 -12.75 -0.23 3.56
N ILE A 64 -12.81 0.75 2.65
CA ILE A 64 -13.13 0.50 1.24
C ILE A 64 -12.09 -0.41 0.59
N LEU A 65 -10.79 -0.12 0.79
CA LEU A 65 -9.68 -0.90 0.24
C LEU A 65 -9.67 -2.34 0.80
N GLN A 66 -10.00 -2.49 2.08
CA GLN A 66 -10.05 -3.80 2.73
C GLN A 66 -11.24 -4.64 2.27
N ASN A 67 -12.37 -3.99 1.93
CA ASN A 67 -13.59 -4.66 1.46
C ASN A 67 -13.61 -4.92 -0.07
N GLN A 68 -12.58 -4.54 -0.82
CA GLN A 68 -12.49 -4.89 -2.24
C GLN A 68 -12.33 -6.40 -2.43
N LYS A 69 -13.25 -7.02 -3.18
CA LYS A 69 -13.27 -8.48 -3.43
C LYS A 69 -12.07 -8.98 -4.25
N ASP A 70 -11.39 -8.08 -4.95
CA ASP A 70 -10.35 -8.42 -5.94
C ASP A 70 -8.96 -8.59 -5.30
N LYS A 71 -8.87 -8.35 -3.99
CA LYS A 71 -7.61 -8.29 -3.24
C LYS A 71 -7.81 -8.92 -1.88
N LYS A 72 -6.87 -9.75 -1.45
CA LYS A 72 -6.82 -10.20 -0.07
C LYS A 72 -5.88 -9.30 0.73
N VAL A 73 -6.41 -8.66 1.77
CA VAL A 73 -5.60 -7.94 2.76
C VAL A 73 -4.84 -8.96 3.59
N VAL A 74 -3.51 -8.91 3.54
CA VAL A 74 -2.63 -9.82 4.27
C VAL A 74 -2.08 -9.18 5.54
N GLU A 75 -1.84 -7.88 5.51
CA GLU A 75 -1.27 -7.14 6.63
C GLU A 75 -1.74 -5.69 6.55
N VAL A 76 -2.09 -5.14 7.71
CA VAL A 76 -2.43 -3.74 7.91
C VAL A 76 -1.50 -3.21 8.98
N LYS A 77 -0.85 -2.07 8.71
CA LYS A 77 -0.05 -1.35 9.69
C LYS A 77 -0.49 0.09 9.74
N ASP A 78 -0.89 0.51 10.93
CA ASP A 78 -1.09 1.90 11.27
C ASP A 78 0.23 2.48 11.82
N TYR A 79 0.68 3.56 11.20
CA TYR A 79 1.86 4.30 11.63
C TYR A 79 1.41 5.70 12.05
N PRO A 80 1.15 5.93 13.35
CA PRO A 80 0.80 7.25 13.87
C PRO A 80 2.04 8.13 13.90
N ARG A 81 2.44 8.65 12.74
CA ARG A 81 3.53 9.62 12.59
C ARG A 81 3.13 10.70 11.60
N VAL A 82 2.66 11.83 12.16
CA VAL A 82 2.67 13.20 11.64
C VAL A 82 2.04 13.41 10.26
N GLU A 83 0.86 14.05 10.24
CA GLU A 83 0.14 14.65 9.09
C GLU A 83 -0.23 13.73 7.91
N GLN A 84 0.35 12.53 7.78
CA GLN A 84 0.04 11.55 6.75
C GLN A 84 0.03 10.14 7.38
N THR A 85 -1.15 9.55 7.54
CA THR A 85 -1.24 8.16 8.02
C THR A 85 -0.88 7.23 6.86
N PHE A 86 0.23 6.50 7.01
CA PHE A 86 0.71 5.60 5.98
C PHE A 86 0.02 4.23 6.13
N PHE A 87 -1.09 4.02 5.42
CA PHE A 87 -1.76 2.72 5.42
C PHE A 87 -1.05 1.76 4.47
N ALA A 88 -0.23 0.87 5.02
CA ALA A 88 0.39 -0.19 4.25
C ALA A 88 -0.52 -1.42 4.22
N ALA A 89 -1.42 -1.49 3.24
CA ALA A 89 -2.22 -2.68 2.97
C ALA A 89 -1.46 -3.61 2.02
N ARG A 90 -1.14 -4.82 2.47
CA ARG A 90 -0.62 -5.87 1.58
C ARG A 90 -1.79 -6.52 0.87
N ALA A 91 -1.98 -6.24 -0.41
CA ALA A 91 -2.92 -6.95 -1.27
C ALA A 91 -2.18 -8.02 -2.09
N VAL A 92 -2.68 -9.25 -2.07
CA VAL A 92 -2.25 -10.30 -3.01
C VAL A 92 -3.45 -10.62 -3.91
N PRO A 93 -3.26 -10.75 -5.24
CA PRO A 93 -4.32 -11.23 -6.11
C PRO A 93 -4.75 -12.62 -5.64
N THR A 94 -6.06 -12.80 -5.45
CA THR A 94 -6.69 -14.09 -5.16
C THR A 94 -6.51 -15.07 -6.31
#